data_AF-A0AAE8LPA8-F1
#
_entry.id   AF-A0AAE8LPA8-F1
#
_cell.length_a   1.000
_cell.length_b   1.000
_cell.length_c   1.000
_cell.angle_alpha   90.00
_cell.angle_beta   90.00
_cell.angle_gamma   90.00
#
_symmetry.space_group_name_H-M   'P 1'
#
loop_
_entity.id
_entity.type
_entity.pdbx_description
1 polymer ?
#
loop_
_entity_poly.entity_id
_entity_poly.type
_entity_poly.pdbx_seq_one_letter_code
_entity_poly.pdbx_strand_id
1 'polypeptide(L)'
;MSVTHAIIGVCGTTLLLQTADPVVLGLAIIGSQIPDLDSSHSLVGQVFFPVSHWLEDRYPHRTVTHCLLFNAVLSAIAGALWYFLGIPTPWAIALPLGHFLAIFSDTFTKQGVQLFYPLQAWCVCGMNPKRRMKTGGKAEYWVLGIAVLILFLNLNLLNNGGFRDVASRTLNLRDHSIKAYNANAAQYATWLHVEGVWATDRRPVNQTFFIVAEDNGYLVTDGQGVYKVAENGDIIPTLVRLDIRNKQTTETFIQGFNDEPLGEGLGAIAQRYSNSLILVSGSVTIDFPDELPSSLPPEVQVYGTRVNLTYADLNQAISILQDQWAIGQLDFKVFSPAPTFLS
;
A
#
# COMPACT_ATOMS: atom_id res chain seq x y z
N MET A 1 -14.37 -27.67 19.37
CA MET A 1 -12.91 -27.86 19.25
C MET A 1 -12.45 -27.85 17.79
N SER A 2 -12.80 -28.82 16.92
CA SER A 2 -12.26 -28.86 15.53
C SER A 2 -12.47 -27.55 14.75
N VAL A 3 -13.68 -26.98 14.79
CA VAL A 3 -14.02 -25.70 14.16
C VAL A 3 -13.22 -24.55 14.76
N THR A 4 -13.03 -24.54 16.08
CA THR A 4 -12.25 -23.53 16.78
C THR A 4 -10.78 -23.56 16.36
N HIS A 5 -10.19 -24.75 16.24
CA HIS A 5 -8.83 -24.93 15.73
C HIS A 5 -8.69 -24.43 14.29
N ALA A 6 -9.65 -24.79 13.41
CA ALA A 6 -9.64 -24.35 12.02
C ALA A 6 -9.70 -22.82 11.92
N ILE A 7 -10.62 -22.17 12.63
CA ILE A 7 -10.76 -20.71 12.57
C ILE A 7 -9.57 -19.99 13.19
N ILE A 8 -9.02 -20.46 14.32
CA ILE A 8 -7.81 -19.86 14.91
C ILE A 8 -6.60 -20.04 13.99
N GLY A 9 -6.42 -21.23 13.41
CA GLY A 9 -5.37 -21.52 12.45
C GLY A 9 -5.44 -20.61 11.23
N VAL A 10 -6.61 -20.52 10.59
CA VAL A 10 -6.84 -19.65 9.43
C VAL A 10 -6.61 -18.18 9.81
N CYS A 11 -7.23 -17.70 10.89
CA CYS A 11 -7.09 -16.32 11.35
C CYS A 11 -5.64 -15.94 11.64
N GLY A 12 -4.88 -16.80 12.32
CA GLY A 12 -3.48 -16.52 12.62
C GLY A 12 -2.60 -16.59 11.36
N THR A 13 -2.85 -17.56 10.48
CA THR A 13 -2.12 -17.67 9.21
C THR A 13 -2.37 -16.49 8.29
N THR A 14 -3.61 -16.02 8.12
CA THR A 14 -3.90 -14.82 7.30
C THR A 14 -3.25 -13.58 7.88
N LEU A 15 -3.26 -13.42 9.20
CA LEU A 15 -2.62 -12.28 9.88
C LEU A 15 -1.10 -12.31 9.75
N LEU A 16 -0.47 -13.47 9.88
CA LEU A 16 0.99 -13.58 9.87
C LEU A 16 1.56 -13.57 8.45
N LEU A 17 0.90 -14.26 7.51
CA LEU A 17 1.36 -14.35 6.13
C LEU A 17 0.78 -13.26 5.22
N GLN A 18 -0.17 -12.45 5.73
CA GLN A 18 -0.83 -11.36 4.98
C GLN A 18 -1.33 -11.84 3.60
N THR A 19 -2.01 -12.98 3.58
CA THR A 19 -2.52 -13.60 2.35
C THR A 19 -3.91 -14.16 2.55
N ALA A 20 -4.70 -14.13 1.47
CA ALA A 20 -6.02 -14.76 1.36
C ALA A 20 -6.02 -15.93 0.34
N ASP A 21 -4.85 -16.44 -0.03
CA ASP A 21 -4.71 -17.57 -0.97
C ASP A 21 -5.46 -18.81 -0.43
N PRO A 22 -6.47 -19.32 -1.15
CA PRO A 22 -7.24 -20.50 -0.72
C PRO A 22 -6.38 -21.72 -0.39
N VAL A 23 -5.25 -21.91 -1.08
CA VAL A 23 -4.35 -23.05 -0.84
C VAL A 23 -3.68 -22.91 0.53
N VAL A 24 -3.19 -21.71 0.85
CA VAL A 24 -2.59 -21.40 2.16
C VAL A 24 -3.61 -21.59 3.28
N LEU A 25 -4.84 -21.11 3.09
CA LEU A 25 -5.90 -21.26 4.08
C LEU A 25 -6.30 -22.73 4.27
N GLY A 26 -6.41 -23.49 3.18
CA GLY A 26 -6.67 -24.93 3.23
C GLY A 26 -5.58 -25.69 3.98
N LEU A 27 -4.30 -25.39 3.72
CA LEU A 27 -3.17 -25.98 4.42
C LEU A 27 -3.14 -25.60 5.91
N ALA A 28 -3.51 -24.37 6.26
CA ALA A 28 -3.63 -23.95 7.66
C ALA A 28 -4.75 -24.69 8.39
N ILE A 29 -5.90 -24.91 7.73
CA ILE A 29 -6.99 -25.74 8.26
C ILE A 29 -6.48 -27.15 8.50
N ILE A 30 -5.89 -27.79 7.49
CA ILE A 30 -5.35 -29.16 7.62
C ILE A 30 -4.34 -29.23 8.78
N GLY A 31 -3.39 -28.30 8.82
CA GLY A 31 -2.39 -28.21 9.90
C GLY A 31 -3.02 -28.09 11.28
N SER A 32 -4.06 -27.26 11.43
CA SER A 32 -4.75 -27.07 12.72
C SER A 32 -5.47 -28.31 13.24
N GLN A 33 -5.76 -29.28 12.37
CA GLN A 33 -6.47 -30.51 12.72
C GLN A 33 -5.52 -31.67 13.09
N ILE A 34 -4.25 -31.57 12.71
CA ILE A 34 -3.23 -32.59 13.00
C ILE A 34 -3.09 -32.93 14.50
N PRO A 35 -3.20 -31.98 15.47
CA PRO A 35 -3.07 -32.33 16.88
C PRO A 35 -4.09 -33.39 17.32
N ASP A 36 -5.32 -33.32 16.81
CA ASP A 36 -6.43 -34.24 17.14
C ASP A 36 -6.23 -35.68 16.60
N LEU A 37 -5.12 -35.98 15.91
CA LEU A 37 -4.75 -37.33 15.44
C LEU A 37 -4.55 -38.35 16.58
N ASP A 38 -4.34 -37.88 17.81
CA ASP A 38 -4.04 -38.72 18.98
C ASP A 38 -5.27 -39.29 19.69
N SER A 39 -6.50 -39.01 19.21
CA SER A 39 -7.72 -39.63 19.72
C SER A 39 -8.55 -40.26 18.61
N SER A 40 -8.89 -41.55 18.75
CA SER A 40 -9.74 -42.28 17.80
C SER A 40 -11.18 -41.76 17.74
N HIS A 41 -11.59 -40.92 18.70
CA HIS A 41 -12.91 -40.31 18.73
C HIS A 41 -13.02 -39.04 17.87
N SER A 42 -11.90 -38.41 17.49
CA SER A 42 -11.92 -37.20 16.65
C SER A 42 -12.16 -37.56 15.18
N LEU A 43 -12.71 -36.64 14.38
CA LEU A 43 -12.91 -36.87 12.93
C LEU A 43 -11.59 -37.22 12.23
N VAL A 44 -10.52 -36.54 12.63
CA VAL A 44 -9.18 -36.74 12.08
C VAL A 44 -8.65 -38.10 12.51
N GLY A 45 -8.77 -38.45 13.80
CA GLY A 45 -8.36 -39.74 14.30
C GLY A 45 -9.13 -40.90 13.69
N GLN A 46 -10.41 -40.73 13.37
CA GLN A 46 -11.21 -41.75 12.66
C GLN A 46 -10.70 -41.98 11.23
N VAL A 47 -10.31 -40.92 10.52
CA VAL A 47 -9.73 -41.01 9.17
C VAL A 47 -8.37 -41.72 9.19
N PHE A 48 -7.56 -41.49 10.23
CA PHE A 48 -6.23 -42.09 10.38
C PHE A 48 -6.22 -43.35 11.26
N PHE A 49 -7.37 -44.00 11.44
CA PHE A 49 -7.41 -45.33 12.05
C PHE A 49 -6.60 -46.31 11.18
N PRO A 50 -5.69 -47.16 11.74
CA PRO A 50 -5.53 -47.52 13.15
C PRO A 50 -4.44 -46.72 13.92
N VAL A 51 -3.76 -45.76 13.29
CA VAL A 51 -2.65 -45.02 13.90
C VAL A 51 -3.11 -44.22 15.11
N SER A 52 -4.28 -43.60 15.01
CA SER A 52 -4.91 -42.84 16.10
C SER A 52 -5.18 -43.70 17.34
N HIS A 53 -5.71 -44.91 17.15
CA HIS A 53 -5.96 -45.85 18.24
C HIS A 53 -4.65 -46.32 18.88
N TRP A 54 -3.63 -46.62 18.07
CA TRP A 54 -2.31 -46.98 18.57
C TRP A 54 -1.66 -45.88 19.42
N LEU A 55 -1.86 -44.61 19.04
CA LEU A 55 -1.40 -43.44 19.80
C LEU A 55 -2.19 -43.29 21.11
N GLU A 56 -3.52 -43.35 21.04
CA GLU A 56 -4.42 -43.21 22.18
C GLU A 56 -4.17 -44.28 23.27
N ASP A 57 -3.84 -45.51 22.88
CA ASP A 57 -3.52 -46.61 23.80
C ASP A 57 -2.19 -46.42 24.54
N ARG A 58 -1.23 -45.69 23.95
CA ARG A 58 0.16 -45.57 24.46
C ARG A 58 0.44 -44.24 25.12
N TYR A 59 -0.22 -43.18 24.68
CA TYR A 59 0.07 -41.83 25.09
C TYR A 59 -1.21 -41.13 25.55
N PRO A 60 -1.17 -40.37 26.66
CA PRO A 60 -2.28 -39.50 27.02
C PRO A 60 -2.59 -38.51 25.88
N HIS A 61 -3.86 -38.20 25.67
CA HIS A 61 -4.27 -37.13 24.75
C HIS A 61 -3.56 -35.81 25.13
N ARG A 62 -3.15 -35.04 24.11
CA ARG A 62 -2.42 -33.77 24.20
C ARG A 62 -0.93 -33.87 24.55
N THR A 63 -0.31 -34.94 24.06
CA THR A 63 1.12 -35.20 24.26
C THR A 63 1.90 -35.16 22.94
N VAL A 64 2.07 -36.30 22.27
CA VAL A 64 2.98 -36.47 21.12
C VAL A 64 2.62 -35.56 19.95
N THR A 65 1.34 -35.51 19.57
CA THR A 65 0.85 -34.69 18.44
C THR A 65 0.69 -33.21 18.80
N HIS A 66 0.82 -32.85 20.07
CA HIS A 66 0.63 -31.47 20.55
C HIS A 66 1.95 -30.81 21.00
N CYS A 67 3.10 -31.37 20.63
CA CYS A 67 4.40 -30.86 21.07
C CYS A 67 5.13 -30.04 20.01
N LEU A 68 6.04 -29.16 20.46
CA LEU A 68 6.88 -28.36 19.58
C LEU A 68 7.86 -29.21 18.78
N LEU A 69 8.27 -30.38 19.29
CA LEU A 69 9.11 -31.30 18.54
C LEU A 69 8.37 -31.83 17.31
N PHE A 70 7.10 -32.21 17.45
CA PHE A 70 6.28 -32.62 16.33
C PHE A 70 6.08 -31.48 15.32
N ASN A 71 5.84 -30.26 15.83
CA ASN A 71 5.80 -29.08 14.98
C ASN A 71 7.12 -28.83 14.22
N ALA A 72 8.27 -29.03 14.87
CA ALA A 72 9.58 -28.89 14.24
C ALA A 72 9.81 -29.94 13.15
N VAL A 73 9.34 -31.18 13.35
CA VAL A 73 9.36 -32.23 12.32
C VAL A 73 8.48 -31.84 11.13
N LEU A 74 7.25 -31.35 11.36
CA LEU A 74 6.39 -30.85 10.30
C LEU A 74 7.06 -29.70 9.52
N SER A 75 7.66 -28.75 10.23
CA SER A 75 8.41 -27.64 9.61
C SER A 75 9.61 -28.12 8.80
N ALA A 76 10.34 -29.14 9.27
CA ALA A 76 11.47 -29.71 8.55
C ALA A 76 11.03 -30.42 7.26
N ILE A 77 9.92 -31.18 7.32
CA ILE A 77 9.32 -31.81 6.14
C ILE A 77 8.86 -30.75 5.15
N ALA A 78 8.14 -29.72 5.62
CA ALA A 78 7.68 -28.63 4.78
C ALA A 78 8.84 -27.83 4.16
N GLY A 79 9.91 -27.60 4.92
CA GLY A 79 11.15 -26.98 4.45
C GLY A 79 11.88 -27.82 3.40
N ALA A 80 11.89 -29.15 3.55
CA ALA A 80 12.43 -30.05 2.53
C ALA A 80 11.59 -30.00 1.24
N LEU A 81 10.26 -30.02 1.34
CA LEU A 81 9.37 -29.87 0.18
C LEU A 81 9.57 -28.51 -0.51
N TRP A 82 9.70 -27.44 0.27
CA TRP A 82 10.06 -26.11 -0.23
C TRP A 82 11.37 -26.11 -1.01
N TYR A 83 12.41 -26.72 -0.46
CA TYR A 83 13.74 -26.74 -1.08
C TYR A 83 13.79 -27.62 -2.33
N PHE A 84 13.25 -28.84 -2.29
CA PHE A 84 13.37 -29.81 -3.37
C PHE A 84 12.32 -29.66 -4.47
N LEU A 85 11.11 -29.22 -4.14
CA LEU A 85 10.01 -29.07 -5.11
C LEU A 85 9.77 -27.61 -5.52
N GLY A 86 10.45 -26.64 -4.91
CA GLY A 86 10.32 -25.23 -5.24
C GLY A 86 8.92 -24.66 -4.97
N ILE A 87 8.19 -25.22 -4.00
CA ILE A 87 6.84 -24.72 -3.67
C ILE A 87 6.92 -23.29 -3.10
N PRO A 88 5.89 -22.45 -3.28
CA PRO A 88 5.88 -21.11 -2.72
C PRO A 88 6.09 -21.11 -1.21
N THR A 89 6.93 -20.20 -0.70
CA THR A 89 7.22 -20.06 0.73
C THR A 89 5.95 -19.99 1.62
N PRO A 90 4.87 -19.25 1.25
CA PRO A 90 3.65 -19.24 2.04
C PRO A 90 2.99 -20.61 2.17
N TRP A 91 3.08 -21.46 1.14
CA TRP A 91 2.49 -22.80 1.15
C TRP A 91 3.26 -23.72 2.10
N ALA A 92 4.59 -23.63 2.09
CA ALA A 92 5.44 -24.41 2.99
C ALA A 92 5.21 -24.06 4.46
N ILE A 93 4.98 -22.78 4.77
CA ILE A 93 4.78 -22.32 6.16
C ILE A 93 3.35 -22.59 6.66
N ALA A 94 2.35 -22.62 5.77
CA ALA A 94 0.94 -22.66 6.12
C ALA A 94 0.55 -23.82 7.07
N LEU A 95 0.95 -25.04 6.73
CA LEU A 95 0.58 -26.24 7.50
C LEU A 95 1.28 -26.27 8.88
N PRO A 96 2.61 -26.12 9.00
CA PRO A 96 3.26 -26.02 10.31
C PRO A 96 2.74 -24.86 11.15
N LEU A 97 2.42 -23.72 10.53
CA LEU A 97 1.86 -22.57 11.24
C LEU A 97 0.45 -22.86 11.79
N GLY A 98 -0.41 -23.48 10.99
CA GLY A 98 -1.74 -23.91 11.43
C GLY A 98 -1.68 -24.89 12.61
N HIS A 99 -0.77 -25.85 12.54
CA HIS A 99 -0.51 -26.78 13.64
C HIS A 99 -0.01 -26.05 14.91
N PHE A 100 0.98 -25.17 14.77
CA PHE A 100 1.52 -24.38 15.88
C PHE A 100 0.45 -23.54 16.58
N LEU A 101 -0.41 -22.87 15.81
CA LEU A 101 -1.49 -22.04 16.35
C LEU A 101 -2.53 -22.89 17.10
N ALA A 102 -2.84 -24.09 16.60
CA ALA A 102 -3.75 -25.01 17.27
C ALA A 102 -3.18 -25.48 18.62
N ILE A 103 -1.95 -26.02 18.66
CA ILE A 103 -1.33 -26.47 19.92
C ILE A 103 -1.14 -25.33 20.91
N PHE A 104 -0.83 -24.13 20.42
CA PHE A 104 -0.69 -22.94 21.25
C PHE A 104 -2.04 -22.54 21.85
N SER A 105 -3.12 -22.58 21.07
CA SER A 105 -4.47 -22.29 21.56
C SER A 105 -4.92 -23.25 22.67
N ASP A 106 -4.52 -24.52 22.58
CA ASP A 106 -4.84 -25.53 23.59
C ASP A 106 -4.15 -25.29 24.94
N THR A 107 -3.05 -24.53 24.98
CA THR A 107 -2.43 -24.14 26.26
C THR A 107 -3.34 -23.29 27.14
N PHE A 108 -4.34 -22.60 26.56
CA PHE A 108 -5.30 -21.77 27.31
C PHE A 108 -6.48 -22.58 27.89
N THR A 109 -6.56 -23.88 27.58
CA THR A 109 -7.58 -24.76 28.14
C THR A 109 -7.22 -25.21 29.56
N LYS A 110 -8.19 -25.77 30.29
CA LYS A 110 -7.97 -26.29 31.65
C LYS A 110 -6.93 -27.41 31.72
N GLN A 111 -6.92 -28.28 30.72
CA GLN A 111 -6.00 -29.42 30.64
C GLN A 111 -4.61 -28.99 30.19
N GLY A 112 -4.53 -27.99 29.30
CA GLY A 112 -3.27 -27.62 28.66
C GLY A 112 -2.71 -28.73 27.78
N VAL A 113 -1.40 -28.66 27.51
CA VAL A 113 -0.69 -29.49 26.54
C VAL A 113 0.73 -29.81 27.04
N GLN A 114 1.27 -30.99 26.74
CA GLN A 114 2.69 -31.28 26.95
C GLN A 114 3.57 -30.71 25.82
N LEU A 115 3.73 -29.39 25.81
CA LEU A 115 4.35 -28.64 24.72
C LEU A 115 5.83 -29.06 24.47
N PHE A 116 6.52 -29.48 25.52
CA PHE A 116 7.94 -29.87 25.51
C PHE A 116 8.17 -31.39 25.57
N TYR A 117 7.17 -32.21 25.24
CA TYR A 117 7.35 -33.66 25.13
C TYR A 117 8.61 -34.00 24.30
N PRO A 118 9.52 -34.88 24.76
CA PRO A 118 9.35 -35.91 25.79
C PRO A 118 9.49 -35.46 27.25
N LEU A 119 9.80 -34.19 27.52
CA LEU A 119 9.69 -33.65 28.87
C LEU A 119 8.21 -33.59 29.24
N GLN A 120 7.81 -34.37 30.24
CA GLN A 120 6.41 -34.52 30.69
C GLN A 120 5.90 -33.30 31.48
N ALA A 121 6.18 -32.09 31.00
CA ALA A 121 5.75 -30.83 31.58
C ALA A 121 4.45 -30.36 30.90
N TRP A 122 3.40 -30.16 31.70
CA TRP A 122 2.13 -29.62 31.22
C TRP A 122 2.20 -28.09 31.15
N CYS A 123 2.15 -27.55 29.94
CA CYS A 123 2.09 -26.13 29.68
C CYS A 123 0.64 -25.66 29.70
N VAL A 124 0.35 -24.72 30.61
CA VAL A 124 -0.96 -24.11 30.75
C VAL A 124 -0.79 -22.60 30.86
N CYS A 125 -1.47 -21.85 30.01
CA CYS A 125 -1.52 -20.40 30.06
C CYS A 125 -2.60 -19.92 31.04
N GLY A 126 -2.23 -18.96 31.88
CA GLY A 126 -3.13 -18.34 32.86
C GLY A 126 -2.85 -18.76 34.30
N MET A 127 -2.51 -17.76 35.13
CA MET A 127 -2.11 -17.93 36.53
C MET A 127 -3.27 -18.33 37.45
N ASN A 128 -4.53 -18.09 37.05
CA ASN A 128 -5.72 -18.46 37.83
C ASN A 128 -6.43 -19.70 37.23
N PRO A 129 -6.37 -20.87 37.89
CA PRO A 129 -7.00 -22.11 37.40
C PRO A 129 -8.51 -22.01 37.17
N LYS A 130 -9.20 -21.14 37.92
CA LYS A 130 -10.67 -20.97 37.81
C LYS A 130 -11.10 -20.21 36.57
N ARG A 131 -10.21 -19.42 35.95
CA ARG A 131 -10.49 -18.62 34.74
C ARG A 131 -10.07 -19.33 33.44
N ARG A 132 -9.51 -20.53 33.53
CA ARG A 132 -9.10 -21.33 32.37
C ARG A 132 -10.32 -21.83 31.58
N MET A 133 -10.19 -21.87 30.27
CA MET A 133 -11.28 -22.26 29.39
C MET A 133 -11.59 -23.75 29.55
N LYS A 134 -12.87 -24.06 29.73
CA LYS A 134 -13.36 -25.45 29.63
C LYS A 134 -13.72 -25.71 28.17
N THR A 135 -13.19 -26.79 27.61
CA THR A 135 -13.60 -27.33 26.32
C THR A 135 -15.12 -27.48 26.24
N GLY A 136 -15.73 -26.97 25.17
CA GLY A 136 -17.18 -26.91 24.97
C GLY A 136 -17.92 -25.87 25.83
N GLY A 137 -17.21 -25.00 26.54
CA GLY A 137 -17.79 -23.96 27.39
C GLY A 137 -18.11 -22.65 26.64
N LYS A 138 -18.86 -21.76 27.29
CA LYS A 138 -19.22 -20.42 26.74
C LYS A 138 -18.00 -19.59 26.32
N ALA A 139 -16.87 -19.73 27.01
CA ALA A 139 -15.63 -19.01 26.70
C ALA A 139 -15.04 -19.40 25.34
N GLU A 140 -15.14 -20.67 24.93
CA GLU A 140 -14.65 -21.13 23.61
C GLU A 140 -15.44 -20.45 22.48
N TYR A 141 -16.76 -20.30 22.64
CA TYR A 141 -17.60 -19.61 21.66
C TYR A 141 -17.29 -18.12 21.55
N TRP A 142 -16.91 -17.45 22.65
CA TRP A 142 -16.44 -16.06 22.60
C TRP A 142 -15.13 -15.93 21.86
N VAL A 143 -14.16 -16.83 22.11
CA VAL A 143 -12.89 -16.86 21.36
C VAL A 143 -13.14 -17.11 19.89
N LEU A 144 -14.01 -18.07 19.55
CA LEU A 144 -14.42 -18.34 18.18
C LEU A 144 -15.05 -17.10 17.52
N GLY A 145 -16.00 -16.45 18.17
CA GLY A 145 -16.66 -15.25 17.64
C GLY A 145 -15.69 -14.10 17.39
N ILE A 146 -14.75 -13.86 18.31
CA ILE A 146 -13.70 -12.86 18.17
C ILE A 146 -12.76 -13.23 17.02
N ALA A 147 -12.34 -14.50 16.91
CA ALA A 147 -11.47 -14.96 15.83
C ALA A 147 -12.14 -14.81 14.45
N VAL A 148 -13.44 -15.11 14.33
CA VAL A 148 -14.22 -14.88 13.10
C VAL A 148 -14.28 -13.39 12.76
N LEU A 149 -14.53 -12.53 13.75
CA LEU A 149 -14.56 -11.09 13.53
C LEU A 149 -13.21 -10.57 13.05
N ILE A 150 -12.11 -10.98 13.69
CA ILE A 150 -10.75 -10.59 13.30
C ILE A 150 -10.42 -11.11 11.90
N LEU A 151 -10.76 -12.36 11.59
CA LEU A 151 -10.58 -12.93 10.26
C LEU A 151 -11.33 -12.11 9.20
N PHE A 152 -12.60 -11.77 9.45
CA PHE A 152 -13.39 -10.96 8.54
C PHE A 152 -12.78 -9.57 8.31
N LEU A 153 -12.39 -8.88 9.39
CA LEU A 153 -11.72 -7.58 9.31
C LEU A 153 -10.40 -7.68 8.54
N ASN A 154 -9.61 -8.72 8.79
CA ASN A 154 -8.33 -8.93 8.12
C ASN A 154 -8.52 -9.21 6.62
N LEU A 155 -9.47 -10.06 6.23
CA LEU A 155 -9.78 -10.31 4.82
C LEU A 155 -10.30 -9.06 4.10
N ASN A 156 -11.15 -8.26 4.78
CA ASN A 156 -11.61 -6.99 4.22
C ASN A 156 -10.44 -6.01 3.99
N LEU A 157 -9.52 -5.94 4.94
CA LEU A 157 -8.32 -5.12 4.84
C LEU A 157 -7.42 -5.58 3.68
N LEU A 158 -7.20 -6.89 3.54
CA LEU A 158 -6.43 -7.50 2.46
C LEU A 158 -7.03 -7.18 1.08
N ASN A 159 -8.35 -7.26 0.94
CA ASN A 159 -9.04 -6.89 -0.31
C ASN A 159 -8.90 -5.40 -0.66
N ASN A 160 -8.66 -4.53 0.32
CA ASN A 160 -8.54 -3.08 0.14
C ASN A 160 -7.09 -2.58 -0.03
N GLY A 161 -6.14 -3.46 -0.35
CA GLY A 161 -4.70 -3.12 -0.48
C GLY A 161 -3.84 -3.48 0.75
N GLY A 162 -4.43 -4.17 1.73
CA GLY A 162 -3.74 -4.59 2.94
C GLY A 162 -3.53 -3.46 3.95
N PHE A 163 -2.87 -3.79 5.06
CA PHE A 163 -2.70 -2.87 6.18
C PHE A 163 -1.89 -1.62 5.81
N ARG A 164 -0.90 -1.75 4.93
CA ARG A 164 -0.02 -0.63 4.55
C ARG A 164 -0.75 0.39 3.70
N ASP A 165 -1.60 -0.04 2.78
CA ASP A 165 -2.35 0.87 1.90
C ASP A 165 -3.54 1.48 2.64
N VAL A 166 -4.20 0.72 3.52
CA VAL A 166 -5.24 1.29 4.38
C VAL A 166 -4.63 2.23 5.42
N ALA A 167 -3.48 1.91 6.00
CA ALA A 167 -2.76 2.82 6.88
C ALA A 167 -2.27 4.04 6.11
N SER A 168 -1.74 3.90 4.90
CA SER A 168 -1.30 5.03 4.08
C SER A 168 -2.48 5.91 3.67
N ARG A 169 -3.67 5.35 3.40
CA ARG A 169 -4.91 6.10 3.11
C ARG A 169 -5.51 6.76 4.34
N THR A 170 -5.55 6.04 5.47
CA THR A 170 -6.13 6.54 6.73
C THR A 170 -5.22 7.56 7.40
N LEU A 171 -3.90 7.38 7.27
CA LEU A 171 -2.88 8.34 7.68
C LEU A 171 -2.57 9.35 6.56
N ASN A 172 -3.11 9.17 5.35
CA ASN A 172 -2.91 10.14 4.27
C ASN A 172 -3.67 11.39 4.65
N LEU A 173 -2.87 12.33 5.12
CA LEU A 173 -3.01 13.76 5.07
C LEU A 173 -3.42 14.29 3.68
N ARG A 174 -3.64 13.45 2.65
CA ARG A 174 -3.98 13.81 1.27
C ARG A 174 -5.37 14.45 1.14
N ASP A 175 -6.42 13.90 1.76
CA ASP A 175 -7.76 14.53 1.71
C ASP A 175 -7.83 15.83 2.53
N HIS A 176 -7.08 15.89 3.64
CA HIS A 176 -6.98 17.10 4.45
C HIS A 176 -6.12 18.15 3.75
N SER A 177 -5.03 17.75 3.10
CA SER A 177 -4.17 18.65 2.33
C SER A 177 -4.85 19.15 1.07
N ILE A 178 -5.57 18.33 0.31
CA ILE A 178 -6.30 18.78 -0.88
C ILE A 178 -7.36 19.81 -0.48
N LYS A 179 -8.12 19.58 0.60
CA LYS A 179 -9.08 20.56 1.12
C LYS A 179 -8.41 21.84 1.62
N ALA A 180 -7.28 21.73 2.32
CA ALA A 180 -6.52 22.89 2.79
C ALA A 180 -5.85 23.67 1.63
N TYR A 181 -5.40 22.98 0.59
CA TYR A 181 -4.88 23.59 -0.64
C TYR A 181 -6.01 24.33 -1.35
N ASN A 182 -7.12 23.66 -1.67
CA ASN A 182 -8.24 24.30 -2.37
C ASN A 182 -8.84 25.49 -1.60
N ALA A 183 -8.79 25.48 -0.26
CA ALA A 183 -9.21 26.61 0.56
C ALA A 183 -8.23 27.80 0.54
N ASN A 184 -6.93 27.58 0.33
CA ASN A 184 -5.88 28.61 0.49
C ASN A 184 -5.12 28.95 -0.81
N ALA A 185 -5.21 28.14 -1.86
CA ALA A 185 -4.44 28.26 -3.10
C ALA A 185 -4.71 29.55 -3.88
N ALA A 186 -5.84 30.21 -3.65
CA ALA A 186 -6.17 31.49 -4.27
C ALA A 186 -5.40 32.68 -3.65
N GLN A 187 -5.01 32.58 -2.38
CA GLN A 187 -4.50 33.72 -1.59
C GLN A 187 -3.13 33.49 -0.95
N TYR A 188 -2.64 32.25 -0.93
CA TYR A 188 -1.38 31.87 -0.30
C TYR A 188 -0.53 30.94 -1.17
N ALA A 189 0.77 31.20 -1.18
CA ALA A 189 1.78 30.31 -1.74
C ALA A 189 1.82 29.02 -0.91
N THR A 190 1.39 27.93 -1.53
CA THR A 190 1.33 26.62 -0.87
C THR A 190 2.46 25.74 -1.37
N TRP A 191 3.26 25.26 -0.41
CA TRP A 191 4.39 24.39 -0.65
C TRP A 191 4.07 22.97 -0.17
N LEU A 192 4.57 21.98 -0.87
CA LEU A 192 4.41 20.57 -0.59
C LEU A 192 5.76 19.97 -0.18
N HIS A 193 5.89 19.64 1.09
CA HIS A 193 7.02 18.84 1.55
C HIS A 193 6.72 17.37 1.26
N VAL A 194 7.55 16.75 0.42
CA VAL A 194 7.36 15.38 -0.05
C VAL A 194 8.53 14.52 0.41
N GLU A 195 8.20 13.48 1.15
CA GLU A 195 9.11 12.36 1.41
C GLU A 195 8.64 11.16 0.59
N GLY A 196 9.51 10.59 -0.24
CA GLY A 196 9.13 9.53 -1.18
C GLY A 196 10.30 8.99 -1.98
N VAL A 197 10.00 8.42 -3.14
CA VAL A 197 11.01 7.94 -4.10
C VAL A 197 10.65 8.36 -5.53
N TRP A 198 11.66 8.65 -6.34
CA TRP A 198 11.49 8.81 -7.78
C TRP A 198 11.03 7.50 -8.42
N ALA A 199 10.07 7.55 -9.35
CA ALA A 199 9.54 6.37 -10.02
C ALA A 199 10.59 5.72 -10.96
N THR A 200 11.41 6.53 -11.63
CA THR A 200 12.43 6.09 -12.59
C THR A 200 13.55 5.30 -11.93
N ASP A 201 14.20 5.89 -10.91
CA ASP A 201 15.45 5.38 -10.34
C ASP A 201 15.31 4.91 -8.89
N ARG A 202 14.12 5.00 -8.29
CA ARG A 202 13.84 4.69 -6.88
C ARG A 202 14.72 5.43 -5.86
N ARG A 203 15.38 6.52 -6.28
CA ARG A 203 16.16 7.38 -5.38
C ARG A 203 15.24 8.07 -4.38
N PRO A 204 15.63 8.19 -3.10
CA PRO A 204 14.83 8.86 -2.10
C PRO A 204 14.71 10.36 -2.42
N VAL A 205 13.52 10.91 -2.17
CA VAL A 205 13.20 12.33 -2.28
C VAL A 205 12.78 12.81 -0.90
N ASN A 206 13.41 13.88 -0.43
CA ASN A 206 13.00 14.60 0.77
C ASN A 206 13.22 16.09 0.51
N GLN A 207 12.29 16.70 -0.20
CA GLN A 207 12.38 18.11 -0.58
C GLN A 207 11.02 18.77 -0.65
N THR A 208 11.04 20.11 -0.66
CA THR A 208 9.83 20.91 -0.68
C THR A 208 9.62 21.49 -2.06
N PHE A 209 8.47 21.22 -2.66
CA PHE A 209 8.11 21.70 -3.98
C PHE A 209 6.99 22.72 -3.90
N PHE A 210 6.87 23.58 -4.92
CA PHE A 210 5.75 24.50 -5.05
C PHE A 210 4.58 23.81 -5.76
N ILE A 211 3.35 23.93 -5.24
CA ILE A 211 2.19 23.27 -5.85
C ILE A 211 1.64 24.12 -6.99
N VAL A 212 1.69 23.56 -8.19
CA VAL A 212 1.18 24.17 -9.42
C VAL A 212 -0.30 23.89 -9.58
N ALA A 213 -0.72 22.63 -9.50
CA ALA A 213 -2.10 22.22 -9.75
C ALA A 213 -2.43 20.87 -9.11
N GLU A 214 -3.72 20.55 -9.07
CA GLU A 214 -4.25 19.25 -8.67
C GLU A 214 -4.63 18.46 -9.94
N ASP A 215 -4.05 17.27 -10.12
CA ASP A 215 -4.41 16.33 -11.20
C ASP A 215 -4.21 14.88 -10.72
N ASN A 216 -5.25 14.31 -10.09
CA ASN A 216 -5.24 12.96 -9.53
C ASN A 216 -3.96 12.67 -8.67
N GLY A 217 -3.51 13.70 -7.94
CA GLY A 217 -2.12 13.92 -7.58
C GLY A 217 -1.83 15.41 -7.40
N TYR A 218 -0.62 15.73 -6.95
CA TYR A 218 -0.12 17.10 -6.96
C TYR A 218 0.85 17.27 -8.12
N LEU A 219 0.61 18.27 -8.97
CA LEU A 219 1.62 18.77 -9.89
C LEU A 219 2.45 19.80 -9.13
N VAL A 220 3.75 19.56 -9.04
CA VAL A 220 4.66 20.37 -8.25
C VAL A 220 5.87 20.78 -9.07
N THR A 221 6.47 21.92 -8.74
CA THR A 221 7.67 22.42 -9.41
C THR A 221 8.74 22.83 -8.39
N ASP A 222 9.99 22.61 -8.75
CA ASP A 222 11.19 23.13 -8.06
C ASP A 222 11.83 24.31 -8.79
N GLY A 223 11.21 24.78 -9.89
CA GLY A 223 11.72 25.83 -10.76
C GLY A 223 12.59 25.34 -11.93
N GLN A 224 12.96 24.05 -11.97
CA GLN A 224 13.64 23.45 -13.12
C GLN A 224 12.72 22.59 -13.98
N GLY A 225 11.73 21.94 -13.38
CA GLY A 225 10.71 21.17 -14.08
C GLY A 225 9.41 21.03 -13.30
N VAL A 226 8.41 20.42 -13.93
CA VAL A 226 7.13 20.07 -13.30
C VAL A 226 7.04 18.56 -13.13
N TYR A 227 6.74 18.12 -11.91
CA TYR A 227 6.69 16.72 -11.53
C TYR A 227 5.31 16.35 -11.00
N LYS A 228 4.85 15.14 -11.32
CA LYS A 228 3.60 14.58 -10.80
C LYS A 228 3.87 13.74 -9.55
N VAL A 229 3.37 14.20 -8.41
CA VAL A 229 3.39 13.46 -7.13
C VAL A 229 2.10 12.65 -7.00
N ALA A 230 2.19 11.35 -7.30
CA ALA A 230 1.09 10.40 -7.24
C ALA A 230 1.61 8.95 -7.16
N GLU A 231 0.76 7.99 -6.80
CA GLU A 231 1.14 6.57 -6.78
C GLU A 231 1.61 6.06 -8.15
N ASN A 232 1.09 6.64 -9.24
CA ASN A 232 1.47 6.37 -10.64
C ASN A 232 2.16 7.59 -11.30
N GLY A 233 2.73 8.51 -10.51
CA GLY A 233 3.40 9.72 -11.00
C GLY A 233 4.92 9.58 -11.08
N ASP A 234 5.61 10.69 -11.32
CA ASP A 234 7.08 10.76 -11.34
C ASP A 234 7.69 10.56 -9.94
N ILE A 235 6.96 10.99 -8.91
CA ILE A 235 7.35 10.84 -7.51
C ILE A 235 6.26 10.06 -6.78
N ILE A 236 6.66 8.93 -6.19
CA ILE A 236 5.78 8.08 -5.37
C ILE A 236 5.94 8.55 -3.91
N PRO A 237 4.93 9.22 -3.34
CA PRO A 237 5.03 9.79 -2.00
C PRO A 237 4.82 8.72 -0.92
N THR A 238 5.65 8.75 0.11
CA THR A 238 5.45 8.03 1.37
C THR A 238 4.75 8.93 2.40
N LEU A 239 5.13 10.22 2.44
CA LEU A 239 4.54 11.22 3.31
C LEU A 239 4.47 12.56 2.58
N VAL A 240 3.38 13.29 2.81
CA VAL A 240 3.14 14.60 2.21
C VAL A 240 2.69 15.57 3.31
N ARG A 241 3.33 16.73 3.40
CA ARG A 241 2.94 17.82 4.31
C ARG A 241 2.77 19.12 3.53
N LEU A 242 1.72 19.88 3.86
CA LEU A 242 1.53 21.21 3.31
C LEU A 242 2.14 22.26 4.21
N ASP A 243 2.93 23.13 3.60
CA ASP A 243 3.44 24.35 4.20
C ASP A 243 2.82 25.55 3.49
N ILE A 244 1.85 26.20 4.15
CA ILE A 244 1.25 27.45 3.68
C ILE A 244 2.16 28.58 4.16
N ARG A 245 2.73 29.35 3.23
CA ARG A 245 3.72 30.39 3.54
C ARG A 245 3.16 31.80 3.29
N ASN A 246 3.69 32.47 2.27
CA ASN A 246 3.45 33.88 1.98
C ASN A 246 2.12 34.08 1.25
N LYS A 247 1.57 35.30 1.33
CA LYS A 247 0.42 35.67 0.49
C LYS A 247 0.83 35.68 -0.98
N GLN A 248 0.06 35.01 -1.81
CA GLN A 248 0.27 34.92 -3.25
C GLN A 248 -1.09 34.82 -3.93
N THR A 249 -1.31 35.64 -4.95
CA THR A 249 -2.56 35.62 -5.72
C THR A 249 -2.36 34.73 -6.92
N THR A 250 -3.28 33.77 -7.08
CA THR A 250 -3.32 32.89 -8.25
C THR A 250 -4.43 33.37 -9.19
N GLU A 251 -4.05 33.81 -10.38
CA GLU A 251 -4.99 34.18 -11.45
C GLU A 251 -4.95 33.12 -12.55
N THR A 252 -6.10 32.81 -13.14
CA THR A 252 -6.19 31.91 -14.29
C THR A 252 -7.03 32.56 -15.37
N PHE A 253 -6.51 32.62 -16.59
CA PHE A 253 -7.22 33.16 -17.75
C PHE A 253 -6.90 32.35 -18.99
N ILE A 254 -7.80 32.41 -19.97
CA ILE A 254 -7.69 31.70 -21.24
C ILE A 254 -7.42 32.74 -22.33
N GLN A 255 -6.39 32.52 -23.14
CA GLN A 255 -6.11 33.32 -24.33
C GLN A 255 -6.26 32.45 -25.58
N GLY A 256 -7.12 32.89 -26.49
CA GLY A 256 -7.23 32.29 -27.82
C GLY A 256 -6.19 32.90 -28.76
N PHE A 257 -5.63 32.05 -29.61
CA PHE A 257 -4.76 32.40 -30.73
C PHE A 257 -5.45 31.95 -32.02
N ASN A 258 -5.57 32.86 -32.97
CA ASN A 258 -6.24 32.57 -34.24
C ASN A 258 -5.36 33.02 -35.39
N ASP A 259 -4.38 32.19 -35.73
CA ASP A 259 -3.40 32.46 -36.77
C ASP A 259 -2.59 33.73 -36.42
N GLU A 260 -2.02 33.73 -35.22
CA GLU A 260 -1.23 34.83 -34.68
C GLU A 260 0.17 34.31 -34.28
N PRO A 261 1.20 35.17 -34.33
CA PRO A 261 2.55 34.81 -33.89
C PRO A 261 2.58 34.58 -32.37
N LEU A 262 2.92 33.35 -31.95
CA LEU A 262 2.99 32.99 -30.53
C LEU A 262 4.03 33.80 -29.77
N GLY A 263 5.18 34.09 -30.37
CA GLY A 263 6.24 34.86 -29.72
C GLY A 263 5.78 36.23 -29.22
N GLU A 264 5.02 36.96 -30.04
CA GLU A 264 4.52 38.30 -29.68
C GLU A 264 3.41 38.23 -28.63
N GLY A 265 2.46 37.29 -28.80
CA GLY A 265 1.35 37.11 -27.86
C GLY A 265 1.80 36.63 -26.47
N LEU A 266 2.71 35.65 -26.41
CA LEU A 266 3.31 35.17 -25.17
C LEU A 266 4.22 36.25 -24.55
N GLY A 267 4.97 36.99 -25.36
CA GLY A 267 5.81 38.11 -24.92
C GLY A 267 5.01 39.26 -24.29
N ALA A 268 3.84 39.59 -24.84
CA ALA A 268 2.94 40.59 -24.27
C ALA A 268 2.42 40.17 -22.88
N ILE A 269 2.14 38.89 -22.69
CA ILE A 269 1.74 38.32 -21.39
C ILE A 269 2.89 38.38 -20.38
N ALA A 270 4.12 38.04 -20.81
CA ALA A 270 5.31 38.13 -19.96
C ALA A 270 5.57 39.57 -19.48
N GLN A 271 5.41 40.57 -20.35
CA GLN A 271 5.56 41.98 -19.99
C GLN A 271 4.47 42.48 -19.03
N ARG A 272 3.23 41.99 -19.18
CA ARG A 272 2.10 42.34 -18.31
C ARG A 272 2.28 41.86 -16.87
N TYR A 273 3.00 40.77 -16.68
CA TYR A 273 3.17 40.07 -15.41
C TYR A 273 4.66 39.85 -15.06
N SER A 274 5.45 40.92 -15.10
CA SER A 274 6.92 40.89 -15.02
C SER A 274 7.54 40.35 -13.72
N ASN A 275 6.77 40.20 -12.64
CA ASN A 275 7.21 39.69 -11.33
C ASN A 275 6.43 38.45 -10.88
N SER A 276 5.91 37.68 -11.84
CA SER A 276 5.02 36.54 -11.59
C SER A 276 5.55 35.28 -12.27
N LEU A 277 5.30 34.12 -11.66
CA LEU A 277 5.51 32.84 -12.34
C LEU A 277 4.27 32.55 -13.18
N ILE A 278 4.47 32.34 -14.49
CA ILE A 278 3.39 32.13 -15.44
C ILE A 278 3.58 30.75 -16.04
N LEU A 279 2.59 29.88 -15.82
CA LEU A 279 2.57 28.52 -16.34
C LEU A 279 1.50 28.41 -17.41
N VAL A 280 1.84 27.75 -18.51
CA VAL A 280 1.00 27.61 -19.70
C VAL A 280 0.56 26.16 -19.83
N SER A 281 -0.74 25.94 -19.97
CA SER A 281 -1.33 24.63 -20.23
C SER A 281 -2.32 24.70 -21.38
N GLY A 282 -2.47 23.61 -22.12
CA GLY A 282 -3.44 23.51 -23.21
C GLY A 282 -2.82 22.99 -24.50
N SER A 283 -3.63 22.95 -25.55
CA SER A 283 -3.21 22.40 -26.83
C SER A 283 -3.41 23.39 -27.96
N VAL A 284 -2.39 23.55 -28.79
CA VAL A 284 -2.38 24.49 -29.91
C VAL A 284 -1.87 23.79 -31.16
N THR A 285 -2.44 24.14 -32.30
CA THR A 285 -1.95 23.68 -33.60
C THR A 285 -0.94 24.70 -34.13
N ILE A 286 0.25 24.24 -34.49
CA ILE A 286 1.33 25.05 -35.07
C ILE A 286 1.55 24.70 -36.55
N ASP A 287 2.05 25.68 -37.31
CA ASP A 287 2.28 25.54 -38.74
C ASP A 287 3.59 24.85 -39.11
N PHE A 288 4.65 25.06 -38.32
CA PHE A 288 6.01 24.59 -38.65
C PHE A 288 6.60 23.70 -37.53
N PRO A 289 6.07 22.49 -37.31
CA PRO A 289 6.59 21.57 -36.29
C PRO A 289 8.04 21.14 -36.52
N ASP A 290 8.53 21.20 -37.76
CA ASP A 290 9.90 20.83 -38.13
C ASP A 290 10.96 21.87 -37.68
N GLU A 291 10.54 23.07 -37.30
CA GLU A 291 11.42 24.15 -36.83
C GLU A 291 11.60 24.14 -35.30
N LEU A 292 10.97 23.19 -34.61
CA LEU A 292 11.11 23.05 -33.17
C LEU A 292 12.52 22.55 -32.78
N PRO A 293 13.03 22.93 -31.59
CA PRO A 293 14.27 22.40 -31.06
C PRO A 293 14.25 20.87 -30.98
N SER A 294 15.36 20.22 -31.29
CA SER A 294 15.50 18.75 -31.27
C SER A 294 15.38 18.13 -29.87
N SER A 295 15.53 18.93 -28.82
CA SER A 295 15.34 18.54 -27.42
C SER A 295 14.22 19.38 -26.82
N LEU A 296 13.08 18.76 -26.57
CA LEU A 296 11.94 19.39 -25.91
C LEU A 296 11.87 18.95 -24.44
N PRO A 297 11.49 19.85 -23.53
CA PRO A 297 11.26 19.51 -22.14
C PRO A 297 10.01 18.61 -22.01
N PRO A 298 9.92 17.74 -21.00
CA PRO A 298 8.84 16.75 -20.87
C PRO A 298 7.43 17.36 -20.77
N GLU A 299 7.35 18.63 -20.37
CA GLU A 299 6.13 19.44 -20.30
C GLU A 299 5.55 19.80 -21.67
N VAL A 300 6.34 19.68 -22.76
CA VAL A 300 5.97 20.04 -24.13
C VAL A 300 5.96 18.78 -25.00
N GLN A 301 4.77 18.35 -25.42
CA GLN A 301 4.60 17.15 -26.25
C GLN A 301 4.05 17.53 -27.62
N VAL A 302 4.67 17.02 -28.69
CA VAL A 302 4.32 17.33 -30.07
C VAL A 302 3.74 16.10 -30.75
N TYR A 303 2.55 16.26 -31.34
CA TYR A 303 1.82 15.24 -32.08
C TYR A 303 1.48 15.76 -33.48
N GLY A 304 2.40 15.56 -34.42
CA GLY A 304 2.27 16.13 -35.76
C GLY A 304 2.30 17.66 -35.69
N THR A 305 1.20 18.31 -36.05
CA THR A 305 1.04 19.77 -35.98
C THR A 305 0.47 20.26 -34.63
N ARG A 306 0.11 19.36 -33.71
CA ARG A 306 -0.47 19.74 -32.41
C ARG A 306 0.58 19.70 -31.31
N VAL A 307 0.77 20.81 -30.61
CA VAL A 307 1.59 20.91 -29.41
C VAL A 307 0.68 20.90 -28.18
N ASN A 308 0.99 20.03 -27.23
CA ASN A 308 0.34 19.96 -25.93
C ASN A 308 1.31 20.45 -24.86
N LEU A 309 0.92 21.50 -24.15
CA LEU A 309 1.67 22.09 -23.05
C LEU A 309 1.02 21.66 -21.73
N THR A 310 1.82 21.08 -20.83
CA THR A 310 1.36 20.66 -19.50
C THR A 310 2.07 21.51 -18.43
N TYR A 311 1.52 22.70 -18.14
CA TYR A 311 2.07 23.65 -17.17
C TYR A 311 3.54 24.04 -17.42
N ALA A 312 3.91 24.25 -18.68
CA ALA A 312 5.26 24.71 -19.03
C ALA A 312 5.50 26.17 -18.59
N ASP A 313 6.72 26.52 -18.18
CA ASP A 313 7.09 27.91 -17.89
C ASP A 313 6.94 28.78 -19.15
N LEU A 314 6.29 29.93 -19.05
CA LEU A 314 6.11 30.87 -20.16
C LEU A 314 7.44 31.24 -20.82
N ASN A 315 8.52 31.44 -20.06
CA ASN A 315 9.81 31.82 -20.64
C ASN A 315 10.41 30.67 -21.49
N GLN A 316 10.20 29.43 -21.06
CA GLN A 316 10.60 28.25 -21.82
C GLN A 316 9.69 28.05 -23.04
N ALA A 317 8.38 28.30 -22.90
CA ALA A 317 7.45 28.22 -24.02
C ALA A 317 7.76 29.28 -25.09
N ILE A 318 8.13 30.51 -24.69
CA ILE A 318 8.54 31.59 -25.62
C ILE A 318 9.79 31.17 -26.39
N SER A 319 10.82 30.63 -25.73
CA SER A 319 12.06 30.25 -26.44
C SER A 319 11.87 29.11 -27.44
N ILE A 320 10.88 28.24 -27.20
CA ILE A 320 10.56 27.10 -28.08
C ILE A 320 9.62 27.52 -29.22
N LEU A 321 8.65 28.39 -28.95
CA LEU A 321 7.54 28.70 -29.86
C LEU A 321 7.60 30.11 -30.49
N GLN A 322 8.69 30.86 -30.28
CA GLN A 322 8.83 32.25 -30.75
C GLN A 322 8.54 32.44 -32.24
N ASP A 323 8.94 31.49 -33.09
CA ASP A 323 8.85 31.58 -34.55
C ASP A 323 7.59 30.88 -35.11
N GLN A 324 6.69 30.40 -34.24
CA GLN A 324 5.53 29.60 -34.63
C GLN A 324 4.24 30.44 -34.70
N TRP A 325 3.44 30.14 -35.72
CA TRP A 325 2.06 30.61 -35.86
C TRP A 325 1.12 29.54 -35.34
N ALA A 326 0.03 29.98 -34.70
CA ALA A 326 -0.78 29.07 -33.93
C ALA A 326 -2.27 29.35 -33.96
N ILE A 327 -3.02 28.26 -33.94
CA ILE A 327 -4.47 28.24 -33.86
C ILE A 327 -4.85 27.36 -32.67
N GLY A 328 -5.54 27.95 -31.68
CA GLY A 328 -5.99 27.21 -30.51
C GLY A 328 -6.26 28.10 -29.30
N GLN A 329 -6.37 27.46 -28.13
CA GLN A 329 -6.55 28.13 -26.85
C GLN A 329 -5.51 27.62 -25.86
N LEU A 330 -4.92 28.55 -25.11
CA LEU A 330 -4.01 28.26 -24.01
C LEU A 330 -4.57 28.84 -22.71
N ASP A 331 -4.46 28.05 -21.67
CA ASP A 331 -4.77 28.41 -20.29
C ASP A 331 -3.49 28.89 -19.62
N PHE A 332 -3.54 30.08 -19.03
CA PHE A 332 -2.44 30.69 -18.31
C PHE A 332 -2.75 30.73 -16.83
N LYS A 333 -1.82 30.23 -16.02
CA LYS A 333 -1.89 30.31 -14.57
C LYS A 333 -0.77 31.21 -14.05
N VAL A 334 -1.14 32.33 -13.46
CA VAL A 334 -0.23 33.37 -12.98
C VAL A 334 -0.18 33.36 -11.46
N PHE A 335 1.03 33.29 -10.92
CA PHE A 335 1.30 33.36 -9.49
C PHE A 335 2.05 34.65 -9.15
N SER A 336 1.39 35.55 -8.41
CA SER A 336 1.92 36.89 -8.08
C SER A 336 2.00 37.10 -6.56
N PRO A 337 3.19 37.38 -5.97
CA PRO A 337 4.51 37.45 -6.60
C PRO A 337 5.08 36.06 -6.95
N ALA A 338 6.12 36.02 -7.79
CA ALA A 338 6.81 34.79 -8.16
C ALA A 338 7.32 34.04 -6.91
N PRO A 339 7.13 32.71 -6.81
CA PRO A 339 7.63 31.93 -5.69
C PRO A 339 9.16 31.92 -5.69
N THR A 340 9.75 32.15 -4.52
CA THR A 340 11.20 32.03 -4.32
C THR A 340 11.55 30.58 -4.03
N PHE A 341 12.18 29.91 -4.99
CA PHE A 341 12.74 28.59 -4.80
C PHE A 341 14.01 28.69 -3.94
N LEU A 342 14.04 27.99 -2.82
CA LEU A 342 15.25 27.89 -1.99
C LEU A 342 16.17 26.88 -2.68
N SER A 343 17.33 27.35 -3.13
CA SER A 343 18.41 26.54 -3.72
C SER A 343 19.00 25.55 -2.75
#